data_AF-A0A9P5N5F6-F1
#
_entry.id   AF-A0A9P5N5F6-F1
#
_cell.length_a   1.000
_cell.length_b   1.000
_cell.length_c   1.000
_cell.angle_alpha   90.00
_cell.angle_beta   90.00
_cell.angle_gamma   90.00
#
_symmetry.space_group_name_H-M   'P 1'
#
loop_
_entity.id
_entity.type
_entity.pdbx_description
1 polymer ?
#
loop_
_entity_poly.entity_id
_entity_poly.type
_entity_poly.pdbx_seq_one_letter_code
_entity_poly.pdbx_strand_id
1 'polypeptide(L)' 'MVFQIPNRVINQVSLLLDTTPPTYLAYVEWFSPLPSAPDPKHLMYRVTRSTQNGHRCASVVQVDQVLCSVHLIP' A
#
# COMPACT_ATOMS: atom_id res chain seq x y z
N MET A 1 6.47 -4.34 -1.96
CA MET A 1 7.15 -4.93 -3.13
C MET A 1 6.81 -4.08 -4.35
N VAL A 2 7.80 -3.66 -5.13
CA VAL A 2 7.58 -2.88 -6.37
C VAL A 2 7.71 -3.81 -7.57
N PHE A 3 6.83 -3.66 -8.57
CA PHE A 3 6.80 -4.48 -9.78
C PHE A 3 6.26 -3.70 -10.98
N GLN A 4 6.38 -4.31 -12.17
CA GLN A 4 5.87 -3.78 -13.43
C GLN A 4 4.94 -4.81 -14.09
N ILE A 5 3.99 -4.32 -14.89
CA ILE A 5 3.18 -5.18 -15.76
C ILE A 5 4.04 -5.57 -16.98
N PRO A 6 4.12 -6.87 -17.35
CA PRO A 6 4.88 -7.27 -18.53
C PRO A 6 4.36 -6.61 -19.81
N ASN A 7 5.26 -6.07 -20.64
CA ASN A 7 4.93 -5.37 -21.88
C ASN A 7 4.02 -6.17 -22.82
N ARG A 8 4.11 -7.50 -22.80
CA ARG A 8 3.28 -8.39 -23.62
C ARG A 8 1.77 -8.33 -23.31
N VAL A 9 1.37 -7.92 -22.10
CA VAL A 9 -0.05 -7.85 -21.68
C VAL A 9 -0.52 -6.43 -21.38
N ILE A 10 0.36 -5.42 -21.44
CA ILE A 10 0.03 -4.07 -20.98
C ILE A 10 -1.07 -3.40 -21.81
N ASN A 11 -1.14 -3.70 -23.11
CA ASN A 11 -2.21 -3.21 -24.00
C ASN A 11 -3.57 -3.82 -23.66
N GLN A 12 -3.62 -5.06 -23.17
CA GLN A 12 -4.88 -5.66 -22.73
C GLN A 12 -5.38 -4.99 -21.45
N VAL A 13 -4.45 -4.67 -20.55
CA VAL A 13 -4.75 -3.96 -19.30
C VAL A 13 -5.21 -2.53 -19.58
N SER A 14 -4.57 -1.82 -20.51
CA SER A 14 -4.97 -0.44 -20.86
C SER A 14 -6.38 -0.36 -21.43
N LEU A 15 -6.80 -1.36 -22.23
CA LEU A 15 -8.15 -1.45 -22.76
C LEU A 15 -9.21 -1.66 -21.68
N LEU A 16 -8.86 -2.30 -20.57
CA LEU A 16 -9.78 -2.50 -19.44
C LEU A 16 -9.91 -1.26 -18.55
N LEU A 17 -8.88 -0.40 -18.54
CA LEU A 17 -8.78 0.77 -17.68
C LEU A 17 -9.14 2.08 -18.38
N ASP A 18 -9.44 2.04 -19.69
CA ASP A 18 -9.65 3.20 -20.57
C ASP A 18 -8.55 4.28 -20.46
N THR A 19 -7.36 3.91 -19.97
CA THR A 19 -6.27 4.81 -19.62
C THR A 19 -4.92 4.11 -19.78
N THR A 20 -3.85 4.90 -19.93
CA THR A 20 -2.48 4.36 -19.96
C THR A 20 -2.11 3.83 -18.58
N PRO A 21 -1.79 2.53 -18.45
CA PRO A 21 -1.49 1.96 -17.15
C PRO A 21 -0.15 2.50 -16.61
N PRO A 22 -0.05 2.69 -15.28
CA PRO A 22 1.17 3.11 -14.61
C PRO A 22 2.32 2.12 -14.86
N THR A 23 3.52 2.64 -15.06
CA THR A 23 4.72 1.81 -15.33
C THR A 23 5.13 0.99 -14.10
N TYR A 24 5.05 1.60 -12.91
CA TYR A 24 5.48 0.97 -11.66
C TYR A 24 4.31 0.88 -10.68
N LEU A 25 4.14 -0.31 -10.12
CA LEU A 25 3.12 -0.64 -9.14
C LEU A 25 3.76 -1.16 -7.86
N ALA A 26 3.08 -0.96 -6.74
CA ALA A 26 3.49 -1.49 -5.45
C ALA A 26 2.39 -2.34 -4.83
N TYR A 27 2.77 -3.51 -4.33
CA TYR A 27 1.95 -4.26 -3.37
C TYR A 27 2.17 -3.67 -1.98
N VAL A 28 1.08 -3.21 -1.35
CA VAL A 28 1.06 -2.61 -0.01
C VAL A 28 0.10 -3.39 0.90
N GLU A 29 0.51 -3.58 2.15
CA GLU A 29 -0.37 -4.05 3.22
C GLU A 29 -0.88 -2.83 4.00
N TRP A 30 -2.17 -2.83 4.33
CA TRP A 30 -2.78 -1.73 5.06
C TRP A 30 -2.65 -1.92 6.58
N PHE A 31 -2.59 -0.80 7.28
CA PHE A 31 -2.61 -0.73 8.74
C PHE A 31 -3.93 -0.11 9.21
N SER A 32 -4.34 -0.43 10.44
CA SER A 32 -5.50 0.21 11.07
C SER A 32 -5.23 1.70 11.28
N PRO A 33 -6.28 2.55 11.29
CA PRO A 33 -6.14 3.95 11.63
C PRO A 33 -5.42 4.13 12.96
N LEU A 34 -4.49 5.09 13.01
CA LEU A 34 -3.83 5.45 14.26
C LEU A 34 -4.84 6.10 15.21
N PRO A 35 -4.69 5.89 16.54
CA PRO A 35 -5.49 6.62 17.52
C PRO A 35 -5.22 8.13 17.43
N SER A 36 -6.15 8.94 17.91
CA SER A 36 -6.04 10.40 17.90
C SER A 36 -4.86 10.93 18.72
N ALA A 37 -4.45 10.21 19.77
CA ALA A 37 -3.33 10.54 20.63
C ALA A 37 -2.34 9.36 20.74
N PRO A 38 -1.04 9.64 20.90
CA PRO A 38 -0.03 8.60 21.12
C PRO A 38 -0.12 8.02 22.54
N ASP A 39 0.57 6.90 22.79
CA ASP A 39 0.68 6.34 24.13
C ASP A 39 1.37 7.34 25.09
N PRO A 40 0.81 7.62 26.28
CA PRO A 40 1.35 8.65 27.18
C PRO A 40 2.69 8.29 27.83
N LYS A 41 3.07 7.01 27.87
CA LYS A 41 4.31 6.56 28.53
C LYS A 41 5.54 6.76 27.65
N HIS A 42 5.38 6.55 26.35
CA HIS A 42 6.50 6.57 25.40
C HIS A 42 6.27 7.50 24.20
N LEU A 43 5.11 8.16 24.09
CA LEU A 43 4.76 9.14 23.07
C LEU A 43 4.85 8.60 21.62
N MET A 44 4.64 7.29 21.44
CA MET A 44 4.62 6.65 20.10
C MET A 44 3.24 6.09 19.78
N TYR A 45 2.99 5.85 18.50
CA TYR A 45 1.77 5.23 18.00
C TYR A 45 1.96 3.73 17.81
N ARG A 46 0.99 2.94 18.30
CA ARG A 46 0.94 1.51 17.97
C ARG A 46 0.46 1.35 16.53
N VAL A 47 1.27 0.71 15.71
CA VAL A 47 0.92 0.35 14.32
C VAL A 47 0.40 -1.09 14.30
N THR A 48 -0.84 -1.29 13.86
CA THR A 48 -1.46 -2.62 13.75
C THR A 48 -1.86 -2.92 12.33
N ARG A 49 -1.61 -4.15 11.85
CA ARG A 49 -2.05 -4.57 10.50
C ARG A 49 -3.57 -4.59 10.43
N SER A 50 -4.12 -4.13 9.31
CA SER A 50 -5.53 -4.25 9.00
C SER A 50 -5.81 -5.66 8.47
N THR A 51 -6.77 -6.35 9.07
CA THR A 51 -7.17 -7.70 8.67
C THR A 51 -8.67 -7.82 8.55
N GLN A 52 -9.15 -8.50 7.52
CA GLN A 52 -10.55 -8.83 7.30
C GLN A 52 -10.68 -10.34 7.16
N ASN A 53 -11.55 -10.97 7.95
CA ASN A 53 -11.78 -12.42 7.96
C ASN A 53 -10.49 -13.25 8.12
N GLY A 54 -9.53 -12.76 8.92
CA GLY A 54 -8.23 -13.43 9.14
C GLY A 54 -7.19 -13.21 8.03
N HIS A 55 -7.55 -12.53 6.94
CA HIS A 55 -6.65 -12.19 5.86
C HIS A 55 -6.16 -10.75 5.96
N ARG A 56 -4.93 -10.49 5.51
CA ARG A 56 -4.38 -9.13 5.48
C ARG A 56 -5.09 -8.30 4.41
N CYS A 57 -5.50 -7.09 4.79
CA CYS A 57 -5.99 -6.12 3.83
C CYS A 57 -4.79 -5.59 3.03
N ALA A 58 -4.83 -5.75 1.71
CA ALA A 58 -3.74 -5.33 0.83
C ALA A 58 -4.28 -4.76 -0.49
N SER A 59 -3.45 -3.97 -1.16
CA SER A 59 -3.79 -3.39 -2.45
C SER A 59 -2.57 -3.29 -3.35
N VAL A 60 -2.84 -3.16 -4.65
CA VAL A 60 -1.87 -2.75 -5.66
C VAL A 60 -2.11 -1.27 -5.94
N VAL A 61 -1.11 -0.45 -5.70
CA VAL A 61 -1.17 1.02 -5.89
C VAL A 61 -0.11 1.46 -6.88
N GLN A 62 -0.27 2.65 -7.45
CA GLN A 62 0.78 3.29 -8.23
C GLN A 62 1.91 3.73 -7.30
N VAL A 63 3.16 3.60 -7.73
CA VAL A 63 4.31 3.95 -6.87
C VAL A 63 4.34 5.45 -6.55
N ASP A 64 3.84 6.30 -7.44
CA ASP A 64 3.75 7.75 -7.23
C ASP A 64 2.75 8.16 -6.13
N GLN A 65 1.85 7.26 -5.72
CA GLN A 65 0.96 7.44 -4.57
C GLN A 65 1.66 7.20 -3.23
N VAL A 66 2.89 6.65 -3.24
CA VAL A 66 3.68 6.47 -2.02
C VAL A 66 4.44 7.75 -1.71
N LEU A 67 4.03 8.45 -0.66
CA LEU A 67 4.61 9.73 -0.28
C LEU A 67 6.02 9.61 0.30
N CYS A 68 6.21 8.70 1.25
CA CYS A 68 7.49 8.50 1.90
C CYS A 68 7.58 7.14 2.58
N SER A 69 8.80 6.73 2.92
CA SER A 69 9.04 5.60 3.82
C SER A 69 8.88 6.04 5.27
N VAL A 70 8.48 5.10 6.13
CA VAL A 70 8.43 5.29 7.58
C VAL A 70 9.27 4.22 8.26
N HIS A 71 9.96 4.60 9.33
CA HIS A 71 10.71 3.65 10.16
C HIS A 71 9.84 3.21 11.34
N LEU A 72 9.73 1.91 11.56
CA LEU A 72 9.00 1.33 12.69
C LEU A 72 10.00 0.85 13.74
N ILE A 73 9.74 1.17 15.01
CA ILE A 73 10.53 0.73 16.15
C ILE A 73 9.87 -0.52 16.75
N PRO A 74 10.62 -1.63 16.97
CA PRO A 74 10.09 -2.87 17.56
C PRO A 74 9.62 -2.72 19.01
#